data_AF-A0A2M7U3C0-F1
#
_entry.id   AF-A0A2M7U3C0-F1
#
_cell.length_a   1.000
_cell.length_b   1.000
_cell.length_c   1.000
_cell.angle_alpha   90.00
_cell.angle_beta   90.00
_cell.angle_gamma   90.00
#
_symmetry.space_group_name_H-M   'P 1'
#
loop_
_entity.id
_entity.type
_entity.pdbx_description
1 polymer ?
#
loop_
_entity_poly.entity_id
_entity_poly.type
_entity_poly.pdbx_seq_one_letter_code
_entity_poly.pdbx_strand_id
1 'polypeptide(L)'
;MNKDVWSFSTFIMFGLFFLPKVIFAAPETLTHAYPVHDNMGFVGTPNLSATYYYKSITVPYSRGKVFLSSTPDGAGPITFSHNIEITGTYPTGGSFRYSTGCGINTVAPLEITQFISQADWVDEINIRVAYKHDLCSTTVKVDSVRIMTAEIGQLYLVHVEPGDEIVSGFLQLPWEYTNYGLDFHEAALRIENDDYSITNTYDWSAWAGAKSNSLVLAAGDGSARLLTNCGMCGKAVAIDHGNGYQTRYYYLKETQITVDPIMIMKGDPIGALGMSGASDYPHIHFFVIQDIDEDGDFEDDLIDGIIDPFNRSELGNYLWDEPLNKIRTTLTTNGGQFYLHRHKLVFPKNFSSRDMVVQSDILPAKNDLSGRSIENILDVSIHDGFGNKITTFSKPWQLTMDFSQI
;
A
#
# COMPACT_ATOMS: atom_id res chain seq x y z
N MET A 1 10.66 -43.35 0.89
CA MET A 1 11.49 -43.27 2.11
C MET A 1 10.71 -42.41 3.12
N ASN A 2 10.61 -42.91 4.37
CA ASN A 2 10.00 -42.38 5.61
C ASN A 2 9.21 -41.06 5.53
N LYS A 3 7.90 -41.04 5.85
CA LYS A 3 7.30 -41.01 7.20
C LYS A 3 7.85 -39.88 8.07
N ASP A 4 7.15 -38.76 8.08
CA ASP A 4 7.08 -37.88 9.25
C ASP A 4 5.61 -37.53 9.51
N VAL A 5 5.07 -38.11 10.58
CA VAL A 5 3.76 -37.81 11.16
C VAL A 5 4.06 -37.09 12.45
N TRP A 6 3.79 -35.80 12.52
CA TRP A 6 3.96 -35.02 13.74
C TRP A 6 2.64 -35.02 14.53
N SER A 7 2.71 -35.35 15.83
CA SER A 7 1.60 -35.19 16.78
C SER A 7 2.06 -34.31 17.92
N PHE A 8 1.30 -33.26 18.25
CA PHE A 8 1.53 -32.45 19.45
C PHE A 8 0.25 -32.36 20.29
N SER A 9 0.40 -32.45 21.61
CA SER A 9 -0.68 -32.46 22.60
C SER A 9 -0.48 -31.37 23.67
N THR A 10 -1.49 -30.48 23.74
CA THR A 10 -2.07 -29.69 24.87
C THR A 10 -1.21 -28.75 25.73
N PHE A 11 -1.66 -27.49 25.85
CA PHE A 11 -1.80 -26.75 27.13
C PHE A 11 -2.90 -25.66 27.03
N ILE A 12 -3.58 -25.38 28.16
CA ILE A 12 -4.79 -24.54 28.32
C ILE A 12 -4.42 -23.07 28.57
N MET A 13 -5.16 -22.11 28.00
CA MET A 13 -5.48 -20.85 28.70
C MET A 13 -6.82 -20.25 28.22
N PHE A 14 -7.62 -19.78 29.18
CA PHE A 14 -8.83 -18.98 28.95
C PHE A 14 -8.42 -17.55 28.59
N GLY A 15 -8.87 -17.03 27.46
CA GLY A 15 -8.74 -15.62 27.09
C GLY A 15 -9.91 -15.21 26.21
N LEU A 16 -10.49 -14.03 26.48
CA LEU A 16 -11.50 -13.44 25.60
C LEU A 16 -10.89 -13.25 24.21
N PHE A 17 -11.45 -13.91 23.19
CA PHE A 17 -11.03 -13.73 21.81
C PHE A 17 -11.64 -12.43 21.26
N PHE A 18 -10.80 -11.41 21.05
CA PHE A 18 -11.06 -10.41 20.03
C PHE A 18 -10.78 -11.06 18.67
N LEU A 19 -11.71 -10.91 17.72
CA LEU A 19 -11.51 -11.35 16.34
C LEU A 19 -10.45 -10.43 15.71
N PRO A 20 -9.33 -10.92 15.14
CA PRO A 20 -8.48 -10.07 14.32
C PRO A 20 -9.29 -9.66 13.09
N LYS A 21 -9.42 -8.34 12.89
CA LYS A 21 -9.97 -7.77 11.65
C LYS A 21 -8.97 -8.08 10.53
N VAL A 22 -9.44 -8.66 9.44
CA VAL A 22 -8.68 -8.69 8.18
C VAL A 22 -8.74 -7.28 7.62
N ILE A 23 -7.59 -6.68 7.37
CA ILE A 23 -7.50 -5.30 6.91
C ILE A 23 -6.69 -5.28 5.63
N PHE A 24 -7.20 -4.50 4.71
CA PHE A 24 -7.14 -4.70 3.28
C PHE A 24 -6.38 -3.51 2.69
N ALA A 25 -5.26 -3.71 1.99
CA ALA A 25 -4.53 -2.61 1.33
C ALA A 25 -5.41 -1.98 0.26
N ALA A 26 -5.37 -0.66 0.11
CA ALA A 26 -6.32 0.12 -0.67
C ALA A 26 -6.80 -0.49 -2.02
N PRO A 27 -8.03 -0.19 -2.44
CA PRO A 27 -8.60 -0.74 -3.67
C PRO A 27 -7.85 -0.26 -4.92
N GLU A 28 -7.74 -1.12 -5.95
CA GLU A 28 -7.04 -0.83 -7.23
C GLU A 28 -7.39 0.55 -7.79
N THR A 29 -6.41 1.44 -7.95
CA THR A 29 -6.68 2.82 -8.38
C THR A 29 -7.04 2.91 -9.87
N LEU A 30 -8.27 3.32 -10.19
CA LEU A 30 -8.72 3.58 -11.56
C LEU A 30 -8.36 5.02 -11.95
N THR A 31 -7.53 5.18 -12.99
CA THR A 31 -7.05 6.51 -13.42
C THR A 31 -7.79 6.98 -14.69
N HIS A 32 -8.40 8.16 -14.61
CA HIS A 32 -9.08 8.84 -15.71
C HIS A 32 -8.35 10.14 -16.07
N ALA A 33 -7.83 10.22 -17.30
CA ALA A 33 -7.13 11.40 -17.79
C ALA A 33 -8.00 12.25 -18.72
N TYR A 34 -8.09 13.54 -18.42
CA TYR A 34 -8.83 14.53 -19.20
C TYR A 34 -7.83 15.53 -19.81
N PRO A 35 -7.62 15.53 -21.14
CA PRO A 35 -6.65 16.43 -21.75
C PRO A 35 -7.10 17.88 -21.57
N VAL A 36 -6.23 18.73 -21.02
CA VAL A 36 -6.45 20.18 -20.94
C VAL A 36 -5.97 20.82 -22.24
N HIS A 37 -4.66 20.76 -22.51
CA HIS A 37 -4.04 21.25 -23.73
C HIS A 37 -2.66 20.62 -23.96
N ASP A 38 -2.16 20.74 -25.20
CA ASP A 38 -0.78 20.40 -25.56
C ASP A 38 0.18 21.56 -25.26
N ASN A 39 1.48 21.36 -25.51
CA ASN A 39 2.49 22.42 -25.35
C ASN A 39 2.12 23.68 -26.17
N MET A 40 2.11 24.85 -25.54
CA MET A 40 1.77 26.13 -26.18
C MET A 40 2.75 27.24 -25.77
N GLY A 41 3.13 28.06 -26.77
CA GLY A 41 3.87 29.30 -26.57
C GLY A 41 3.02 30.52 -26.94
N PHE A 42 3.08 31.56 -26.12
CA PHE A 42 2.36 32.82 -26.32
C PHE A 42 3.34 33.96 -26.52
N VAL A 43 3.06 34.83 -27.50
CA VAL A 43 3.85 36.03 -27.81
C VAL A 43 2.90 37.20 -27.95
N GLY A 44 3.10 38.29 -27.19
CA GLY A 44 2.24 39.47 -27.29
C GLY A 44 2.39 40.48 -26.14
N THR A 45 1.46 41.44 -26.06
CA THR A 45 1.35 42.41 -24.96
C THR A 45 0.05 42.14 -24.17
N PRO A 46 0.09 41.34 -23.09
CA PRO A 46 -1.12 40.88 -22.38
C PRO A 46 -1.85 41.95 -21.56
N ASN A 47 -1.54 43.24 -21.71
CA ASN A 47 -2.11 44.33 -20.89
C ASN A 47 -3.64 44.52 -21.00
N LEU A 48 -4.33 43.80 -21.90
CA LEU A 48 -5.79 43.83 -22.04
C LEU A 48 -6.51 42.55 -21.57
N SER A 49 -5.78 41.44 -21.36
CA SER A 49 -6.33 40.19 -20.80
C SER A 49 -5.27 39.49 -19.96
N ALA A 50 -5.49 39.45 -18.65
CA ALA A 50 -4.60 38.80 -17.69
C ALA A 50 -4.60 37.25 -17.77
N THR A 51 -5.19 36.65 -18.82
CA THR A 51 -5.30 35.20 -18.98
C THR A 51 -4.76 34.80 -20.35
N TYR A 52 -3.73 33.93 -20.37
CA TYR A 52 -3.14 33.40 -21.60
C TYR A 52 -3.99 32.29 -22.21
N TYR A 53 -4.46 31.38 -21.37
CA TYR A 53 -5.26 30.24 -21.75
C TYR A 53 -6.19 29.86 -20.61
N TYR A 54 -7.36 29.32 -20.93
CA TYR A 54 -8.15 28.60 -19.96
C TYR A 54 -8.97 27.50 -20.63
N LYS A 55 -9.29 26.47 -19.86
CA LYS A 55 -10.25 25.43 -20.24
C LYS A 55 -11.07 25.04 -19.03
N SER A 56 -12.34 24.73 -19.26
CA SER A 56 -13.21 24.14 -18.25
C SER A 56 -13.45 22.68 -18.61
N ILE A 57 -13.37 21.81 -17.63
CA ILE A 57 -13.45 20.35 -17.79
C ILE A 57 -14.50 19.86 -16.79
N THR A 58 -15.45 19.09 -17.31
CA THR A 58 -16.40 18.32 -16.50
C THR A 58 -15.83 16.93 -16.30
N VAL A 59 -15.77 16.51 -15.04
CA VAL A 59 -15.19 15.24 -14.61
C VAL A 59 -16.26 14.50 -13.82
N PRO A 60 -16.73 13.33 -14.29
CA PRO A 60 -17.44 12.39 -13.42
C PRO A 60 -16.61 12.17 -12.15
N TYR A 61 -17.19 12.45 -10.99
CA TYR A 61 -16.47 12.42 -9.72
C TYR A 61 -17.41 12.07 -8.60
N SER A 62 -17.07 11.00 -7.88
CA SER A 62 -17.78 10.54 -6.69
C SER A 62 -16.84 10.45 -5.48
N ARG A 63 -15.58 10.11 -5.71
CA ARG A 63 -14.52 9.95 -4.71
C ARG A 63 -13.14 9.95 -5.37
N GLY A 64 -12.09 10.05 -4.56
CA GLY A 64 -10.70 9.95 -5.01
C GLY A 64 -9.98 11.28 -5.19
N LYS A 65 -8.74 11.21 -5.70
CA LYS A 65 -7.85 12.37 -5.81
C LYS A 65 -7.85 12.94 -7.22
N VAL A 66 -7.66 14.24 -7.33
CA VAL A 66 -7.55 14.94 -8.61
C VAL A 66 -6.21 15.64 -8.70
N PHE A 67 -5.51 15.42 -9.81
CA PHE A 67 -4.18 15.96 -10.07
C PHE A 67 -4.14 16.76 -11.37
N LEU A 68 -3.19 17.68 -11.45
CA LEU A 68 -2.71 18.25 -12.69
C LEU A 68 -1.35 17.64 -13.03
N SER A 69 -1.24 17.03 -14.21
CA SER A 69 -0.05 16.27 -14.65
C SER A 69 0.24 16.52 -16.13
N SER A 70 1.50 16.41 -16.56
CA SER A 70 1.83 16.42 -17.99
C SER A 70 1.59 15.08 -18.69
N THR A 71 1.36 14.01 -17.92
CA THR A 71 1.09 12.67 -18.42
C THR A 71 -0.30 12.16 -17.99
N PRO A 72 -0.94 11.30 -18.81
CA PRO A 72 -2.25 10.72 -18.48
C PRO A 72 -2.29 9.87 -17.20
N ASP A 73 -1.16 9.33 -16.75
CA ASP A 73 -1.07 8.51 -15.53
C ASP A 73 -1.00 9.34 -14.23
N GLY A 74 -0.97 10.67 -14.32
CA GLY A 74 -0.94 11.55 -13.14
C GLY A 74 0.45 11.77 -12.53
N ALA A 75 1.51 11.13 -13.03
CA ALA A 75 2.86 11.20 -12.45
C ALA A 75 3.77 12.28 -13.06
N GLY A 76 3.42 12.80 -14.24
CA GLY A 76 4.25 13.69 -15.04
C GLY A 76 4.33 15.11 -14.49
N PRO A 77 5.53 15.70 -14.38
CA PRO A 77 5.69 17.05 -13.86
C PRO A 77 5.06 18.08 -14.80
N ILE A 78 4.51 19.17 -14.25
CA ILE A 78 3.87 20.22 -15.05
C ILE A 78 4.83 21.38 -15.27
N THR A 79 4.81 21.95 -16.47
CA THR A 79 5.66 23.08 -16.86
C THR A 79 4.81 24.28 -17.23
N PHE A 80 5.06 25.44 -16.63
CA PHE A 80 4.38 26.67 -17.00
C PHE A 80 5.13 27.91 -16.52
N SER A 81 4.84 29.05 -17.15
CA SER A 81 5.28 30.35 -16.67
C SER A 81 4.17 31.12 -15.95
N HIS A 82 4.57 32.00 -15.02
CA HIS A 82 3.68 32.83 -14.20
C HIS A 82 2.81 32.01 -13.23
N ASN A 83 1.48 32.03 -13.43
CA ASN A 83 0.50 31.49 -12.50
C ASN A 83 -0.42 30.50 -13.21
N ILE A 84 -0.72 29.40 -12.53
CA ILE A 84 -1.85 28.55 -12.85
C ILE A 84 -2.93 28.77 -11.78
N GLU A 85 -4.14 29.04 -12.22
CA GLU A 85 -5.32 29.22 -11.38
C GLU A 85 -6.31 28.12 -11.69
N ILE A 86 -6.68 27.38 -10.66
CA ILE A 86 -7.71 26.35 -10.68
C ILE A 86 -8.94 26.91 -9.97
N THR A 87 -10.10 26.80 -10.59
CA THR A 87 -11.36 27.26 -10.00
C THR A 87 -12.41 26.18 -10.18
N GLY A 88 -12.98 25.72 -9.07
CA GLY A 88 -14.23 24.97 -9.08
C GLY A 88 -15.35 25.87 -9.55
N THR A 89 -15.99 25.50 -10.65
CA THR A 89 -17.21 26.15 -11.17
C THR A 89 -18.40 25.26 -10.89
N TYR A 90 -19.60 25.83 -10.74
CA TYR A 90 -20.80 25.07 -10.38
C TYR A 90 -20.94 23.77 -11.21
N PRO A 91 -21.18 22.60 -10.58
CA PRO A 91 -21.57 22.38 -9.19
C PRO A 91 -20.41 22.34 -8.18
N THR A 92 -19.19 22.62 -8.62
CA THR A 92 -17.98 22.64 -7.80
C THR A 92 -17.69 24.04 -7.24
N GLY A 93 -17.20 24.12 -6.02
CA GLY A 93 -16.69 25.33 -5.39
C GLY A 93 -15.22 25.22 -5.03
N GLY A 94 -14.59 26.37 -4.74
CA GLY A 94 -13.18 26.46 -4.34
C GLY A 94 -12.28 27.01 -5.44
N SER A 95 -11.12 27.51 -5.04
CA SER A 95 -10.13 28.04 -5.98
C SER A 95 -8.74 27.93 -5.40
N PHE A 96 -7.79 27.54 -6.24
CA PHE A 96 -6.39 27.46 -5.90
C PHE A 96 -5.57 28.20 -6.94
N ARG A 97 -4.61 29.01 -6.49
CA ARG A 97 -3.66 29.65 -7.39
C ARG A 97 -2.27 29.22 -6.99
N TYR A 98 -1.55 28.67 -7.94
CA TYR A 98 -0.17 28.28 -7.78
C TYR A 98 0.72 29.21 -8.62
N SER A 99 1.64 29.88 -7.94
CA SER A 99 2.59 30.81 -8.55
C SER A 99 4.00 30.24 -8.44
N THR A 100 4.70 30.15 -9.55
CA THR A 100 6.12 29.75 -9.58
C THR A 100 7.05 30.96 -9.70
N GLY A 101 6.51 32.18 -9.64
CA GLY A 101 7.25 33.39 -9.97
C GLY A 101 7.53 33.53 -11.46
N CYS A 102 8.58 34.28 -11.80
CA CYS A 102 8.89 34.60 -13.19
C CYS A 102 9.82 33.55 -13.83
N GLY A 103 9.62 33.29 -15.11
CA GLY A 103 10.36 32.27 -15.87
C GLY A 103 9.50 31.03 -16.16
N ILE A 104 10.07 30.08 -16.91
CA ILE A 104 9.45 28.77 -17.13
C ILE A 104 9.90 27.87 -16.00
N ASN A 105 8.95 27.36 -15.24
CA ASN A 105 9.23 26.47 -14.12
C ASN A 105 8.58 25.11 -14.37
N THR A 106 9.28 24.06 -13.96
CA THR A 106 8.76 22.69 -13.94
C THR A 106 8.58 22.29 -12.49
N VAL A 107 7.37 21.84 -12.14
CA VAL A 107 7.02 21.43 -10.77
C VAL A 107 6.38 20.05 -10.79
N ALA A 108 6.37 19.42 -9.61
CA ALA A 108 5.61 18.21 -9.31
C ALA A 108 4.17 18.26 -9.84
N PRO A 109 3.53 17.11 -10.15
CA PRO A 109 2.09 17.06 -10.32
C PRO A 109 1.39 17.74 -9.15
N LEU A 110 0.39 18.57 -9.44
CA LEU A 110 -0.32 19.30 -8.39
C LEU A 110 -1.58 18.54 -8.01
N GLU A 111 -1.63 18.06 -6.77
CA GLU A 111 -2.86 17.52 -6.19
C GLU A 111 -3.80 18.68 -5.81
N ILE A 112 -5.00 18.69 -6.39
CA ILE A 112 -5.96 19.79 -6.27
C ILE A 112 -7.23 19.40 -5.52
N THR A 113 -7.36 18.15 -5.06
CA THR A 113 -8.56 17.62 -4.41
C THR A 113 -9.00 18.49 -3.24
N GLN A 114 -8.06 18.84 -2.35
CA GLN A 114 -8.31 19.65 -1.15
C GLN A 114 -8.84 21.06 -1.43
N PHE A 115 -8.67 21.57 -2.65
CA PHE A 115 -9.12 22.91 -3.04
C PHE A 115 -10.44 22.91 -3.80
N ILE A 116 -11.03 21.73 -3.94
CA ILE A 116 -12.24 21.47 -4.72
C ILE A 116 -13.29 20.94 -3.74
N SER A 117 -14.46 21.56 -3.73
CA SER A 117 -15.63 21.10 -3.00
C SER A 117 -16.73 20.76 -4.01
N GLN A 118 -17.33 19.59 -3.90
CA GLN A 118 -18.45 19.16 -4.73
C GLN A 118 -19.77 19.36 -3.99
N ALA A 119 -20.86 19.60 -4.72
CA ALA A 119 -22.20 19.57 -4.14
C ALA A 119 -22.67 18.12 -3.95
N ASP A 120 -23.23 17.81 -2.78
CA ASP A 120 -23.60 16.45 -2.34
C ASP A 120 -24.61 15.68 -3.25
N TRP A 121 -25.21 16.33 -4.24
CA TRP A 121 -26.28 15.79 -5.06
C TRP A 121 -25.92 15.69 -6.56
N VAL A 122 -24.64 15.82 -6.92
CA VAL A 122 -24.17 15.70 -8.30
C VAL A 122 -22.91 14.86 -8.37
N ASP A 123 -22.88 13.87 -9.26
CA ASP A 123 -21.75 12.94 -9.45
C ASP A 123 -20.69 13.48 -10.45
N GLU A 124 -20.55 14.81 -10.54
CA GLU A 124 -19.54 15.45 -11.38
C GLU A 124 -18.95 16.69 -10.72
N ILE A 125 -17.71 17.01 -11.10
CA ILE A 125 -17.07 18.29 -10.80
C ILE A 125 -16.73 19.05 -12.07
N ASN A 126 -16.87 20.37 -12.03
CA ASN A 126 -16.52 21.28 -13.12
C ASN A 126 -15.32 22.12 -12.71
N ILE A 127 -14.17 21.84 -13.30
CA ILE A 127 -12.91 22.50 -12.98
C ILE A 127 -12.48 23.39 -14.13
N ARG A 128 -12.22 24.66 -13.83
CA ARG A 128 -11.58 25.61 -14.74
C ARG A 128 -10.09 25.68 -14.41
N VAL A 129 -9.25 25.39 -15.39
CA VAL A 129 -7.80 25.62 -15.33
C VAL A 129 -7.48 26.84 -16.19
N ALA A 130 -6.82 27.84 -15.62
CA ALA A 130 -6.47 29.09 -16.29
C ALA A 130 -5.03 29.51 -16.03
N TYR A 131 -4.30 29.83 -17.09
CA TYR A 131 -2.95 30.40 -16.99
C TYR A 131 -3.05 31.92 -16.95
N LYS A 132 -2.67 32.49 -15.81
CA LYS A 132 -2.76 33.93 -15.57
C LYS A 132 -1.41 34.58 -15.71
N HIS A 133 -1.43 35.75 -16.33
CA HIS A 133 -0.29 36.65 -16.34
C HIS A 133 -0.06 37.20 -14.92
N ASP A 134 1.18 37.09 -14.44
CA ASP A 134 1.69 37.83 -13.28
C ASP A 134 2.59 38.98 -13.75
N LEU A 135 2.89 39.95 -12.89
CA LEU A 135 3.75 41.14 -13.13
C LEU A 135 5.23 40.78 -13.41
N CYS A 136 5.47 39.88 -14.35
CA CYS A 136 6.76 39.41 -14.77
C CYS A 136 7.13 39.99 -16.14
N SER A 137 8.30 40.62 -16.22
CA SER A 137 8.85 41.17 -17.46
C SER A 137 9.58 40.11 -18.29
N THR A 138 8.97 38.94 -18.49
CA THR A 138 9.55 37.89 -19.34
C THR A 138 9.42 38.35 -20.80
N THR A 139 10.49 38.91 -21.35
CA THR A 139 10.49 39.45 -22.72
C THR A 139 11.61 38.86 -23.55
N VAL A 140 11.31 38.53 -24.81
CA VAL A 140 12.31 38.26 -25.85
C VAL A 140 12.45 39.49 -26.76
N LYS A 141 13.65 39.71 -27.31
CA LYS A 141 13.86 40.74 -28.33
C LYS A 141 13.55 40.15 -29.70
N VAL A 142 12.53 40.68 -30.37
CA VAL A 142 12.24 40.42 -31.79
C VAL A 142 12.37 41.74 -32.52
N ASP A 143 13.26 41.82 -33.51
CA ASP A 143 13.50 43.04 -34.32
C ASP A 143 13.70 44.32 -33.50
N SER A 144 14.50 44.23 -32.42
CA SER A 144 14.79 45.32 -31.46
C SER A 144 13.62 45.77 -30.57
N VAL A 145 12.47 45.10 -30.65
CA VAL A 145 11.31 45.32 -29.76
C VAL A 145 11.28 44.21 -28.70
N ARG A 146 11.08 44.59 -27.43
CA ARG A 146 10.84 43.61 -26.35
C ARG A 146 9.37 43.19 -26.38
N ILE A 147 9.12 41.90 -26.61
CA ILE A 147 7.77 41.33 -26.64
C ILE A 147 7.65 40.33 -25.49
N MET A 148 6.51 40.31 -24.80
CA MET A 148 6.30 39.39 -23.70
C MET A 148 6.04 37.98 -24.22
N THR A 149 6.54 36.99 -23.47
CA THR A 149 6.39 35.58 -23.82
C THR A 149 5.98 34.75 -22.62
N ALA A 150 5.14 33.75 -22.87
CA ALA A 150 4.80 32.71 -21.90
C ALA A 150 4.85 31.34 -22.57
N GLU A 151 5.18 30.31 -21.80
CA GLU A 151 5.21 28.93 -22.25
C GLU A 151 4.48 28.07 -21.22
N ILE A 152 3.59 27.22 -21.71
CA ILE A 152 2.85 26.25 -20.90
C ILE A 152 2.99 24.89 -21.55
N GLY A 153 3.43 23.92 -20.76
CA GLY A 153 3.60 22.53 -21.18
C GLY A 153 2.27 21.80 -21.25
N GLN A 154 2.28 20.60 -21.84
CA GLN A 154 1.12 19.73 -21.93
C GLN A 154 0.55 19.48 -20.55
N LEU A 155 -0.78 19.46 -20.48
CA LEU A 155 -1.49 19.31 -19.23
C LEU A 155 -2.70 18.40 -19.39
N TYR A 156 -2.83 17.47 -18.47
CA TYR A 156 -3.99 16.65 -18.19
C TYR A 156 -4.51 17.01 -16.80
N LEU A 157 -5.83 16.96 -16.65
CA LEU A 157 -6.46 16.82 -15.37
C LEU A 157 -6.69 15.32 -15.17
N VAL A 158 -6.16 14.76 -14.09
CA VAL A 158 -6.16 13.32 -13.86
C VAL A 158 -6.95 13.04 -12.59
N HIS A 159 -8.00 12.25 -12.70
CA HIS A 159 -8.82 11.80 -11.60
C HIS A 159 -8.46 10.35 -11.30
N VAL A 160 -8.00 10.10 -10.07
CA VAL A 160 -7.64 8.79 -9.56
C VAL A 160 -8.75 8.36 -8.61
N GLU A 161 -9.59 7.44 -9.06
CA GLU A 161 -10.62 6.83 -8.25
C GLU A 161 -10.01 5.73 -7.38
N PRO A 162 -10.30 5.68 -6.07
CA PRO A 162 -10.07 4.49 -5.29
C PRO A 162 -10.96 3.39 -5.88
N GLY A 163 -10.37 2.24 -6.22
CA GLY A 163 -11.08 1.18 -6.91
C GLY A 163 -12.37 0.73 -6.25
N ASP A 164 -13.23 0.09 -7.04
CA ASP A 164 -14.32 -0.72 -6.52
C ASP A 164 -13.76 -2.06 -6.04
N GLU A 165 -13.78 -2.28 -4.72
CA GLU A 165 -13.65 -3.55 -3.97
C GLU A 165 -12.99 -4.78 -4.65
N ILE A 166 -11.92 -4.58 -5.42
CA ILE A 166 -10.84 -5.55 -5.50
C ILE A 166 -9.76 -4.97 -4.61
N VAL A 167 -9.86 -5.34 -3.34
CA VAL A 167 -8.76 -5.16 -2.43
C VAL A 167 -7.67 -6.10 -2.89
N SER A 168 -6.68 -5.56 -3.57
CA SER A 168 -5.39 -6.22 -3.68
C SER A 168 -4.68 -5.94 -2.34
N GLY A 169 -4.64 -6.94 -1.46
CA GLY A 169 -3.92 -6.89 -0.20
C GLY A 169 -2.45 -6.57 -0.40
N PHE A 170 -1.75 -6.27 0.69
CA PHE A 170 -0.36 -5.85 0.60
C PHE A 170 0.51 -6.97 -0.02
N LEU A 171 1.62 -6.62 -0.68
CA LEU A 171 2.64 -7.58 -1.15
C LEU A 171 3.13 -8.39 0.03
N GLN A 172 3.09 -9.71 -0.05
CA GLN A 172 3.55 -10.59 1.02
C GLN A 172 4.93 -10.21 1.59
N LEU A 173 5.84 -9.72 0.74
CA LEU A 173 7.12 -9.10 1.13
C LEU A 173 7.44 -7.90 0.24
N PRO A 174 8.00 -6.80 0.78
CA PRO A 174 8.32 -5.58 0.02
C PRO A 174 9.64 -5.66 -0.78
N TRP A 175 9.95 -6.82 -1.37
CA TRP A 175 11.16 -7.00 -2.19
C TRP A 175 10.99 -8.11 -3.22
N GLU A 176 11.85 -8.09 -4.24
CA GLU A 176 11.78 -8.99 -5.38
C GLU A 176 12.56 -10.31 -5.14
N TYR A 177 12.05 -11.18 -4.28
CA TYR A 177 12.74 -12.43 -3.90
C TYR A 177 12.79 -13.51 -4.98
N THR A 178 11.81 -13.52 -5.87
CA THR A 178 11.68 -14.49 -6.96
C THR A 178 12.85 -14.40 -7.95
N ASN A 179 13.41 -13.20 -8.17
CA ASN A 179 14.60 -12.99 -8.99
C ASN A 179 15.86 -13.67 -8.42
N TYR A 180 15.81 -14.10 -7.17
CA TYR A 180 16.88 -14.85 -6.51
C TYR A 180 16.58 -16.35 -6.42
N GLY A 181 15.51 -16.81 -7.09
CA GLY A 181 15.10 -18.22 -7.11
C GLY A 181 14.53 -18.70 -5.78
N LEU A 182 14.12 -17.77 -4.91
CA LEU A 182 13.50 -18.07 -3.63
C LEU A 182 11.98 -18.14 -3.81
N ASP A 183 11.35 -19.07 -3.10
CA ASP A 183 9.92 -18.98 -2.82
C ASP A 183 9.66 -18.08 -1.61
N PHE A 184 8.38 -17.77 -1.36
CA PHE A 184 7.98 -16.93 -0.23
C PHE A 184 8.45 -17.50 1.11
N HIS A 185 8.40 -18.83 1.30
CA HIS A 185 8.76 -19.45 2.58
C HIS A 185 10.26 -19.33 2.85
N GLU A 186 11.08 -19.58 1.83
CA GLU A 186 12.52 -19.40 1.90
C GLU A 186 12.92 -17.94 2.12
N ALA A 187 12.20 -17.00 1.51
CA ALA A 187 12.41 -15.56 1.71
C ALA A 187 12.00 -15.13 3.14
N ALA A 188 10.82 -15.56 3.59
CA ALA A 188 10.26 -15.24 4.90
C ALA A 188 11.08 -15.83 6.05
N LEU A 189 11.60 -17.06 5.92
CA LEU A 189 12.46 -17.72 6.91
C LEU A 189 13.71 -16.91 7.26
N ARG A 190 14.13 -16.08 6.32
CA ARG A 190 15.36 -15.32 6.45
C ARG A 190 15.12 -13.87 6.88
N ILE A 191 13.87 -13.47 7.05
CA ILE A 191 13.54 -12.19 7.70
C ILE A 191 13.90 -12.33 9.17
N GLU A 192 14.87 -11.55 9.61
CA GLU A 192 15.17 -11.45 11.03
C GLU A 192 14.08 -10.55 11.63
N ASN A 193 13.32 -11.12 12.56
CA ASN A 193 12.65 -10.27 13.52
C ASN A 193 13.79 -9.68 14.36
N ASP A 194 13.80 -8.37 14.52
CA ASP A 194 14.78 -7.74 15.38
C ASP A 194 14.38 -8.12 16.82
N ASP A 195 14.87 -9.28 17.29
CA ASP A 195 14.52 -9.94 18.56
C ASP A 195 14.84 -9.06 19.81
N TYR A 196 15.28 -7.82 19.59
CA TYR A 196 15.59 -6.81 20.59
C TYR A 196 14.55 -5.70 20.76
N SER A 197 13.50 -5.61 19.93
CA SER A 197 12.55 -4.51 20.06
C SER A 197 11.09 -4.96 20.14
N ILE A 198 10.46 -4.44 21.19
CA ILE A 198 9.04 -4.23 21.46
C ILE A 198 8.19 -3.68 20.28
N THR A 199 8.71 -3.58 19.05
CA THR A 199 8.15 -2.73 17.99
C THR A 199 7.64 -3.45 16.74
N ASN A 200 7.49 -4.78 16.69
CA ASN A 200 6.89 -5.49 15.53
C ASN A 200 7.43 -5.06 14.14
N THR A 201 8.71 -4.70 14.09
CA THR A 201 9.43 -4.24 12.89
C THR A 201 10.20 -5.40 12.26
N TYR A 202 10.44 -5.34 10.95
CA TYR A 202 11.10 -6.43 10.22
C TYR A 202 12.33 -5.97 9.48
N ASP A 203 13.42 -6.70 9.70
CA ASP A 203 14.67 -6.50 9.01
C ASP A 203 14.92 -7.59 7.99
N TRP A 204 15.27 -7.16 6.79
CA TRP A 204 15.60 -8.08 5.71
C TRP A 204 16.90 -7.66 5.00
N SER A 205 17.86 -8.58 4.94
CA SER A 205 19.28 -8.27 4.69
C SER A 205 19.99 -9.23 3.75
N ALA A 206 21.29 -9.05 3.56
CA ALA A 206 22.12 -9.95 2.76
C ALA A 206 22.09 -11.42 3.22
N TRP A 207 21.93 -11.69 4.52
CA TRP A 207 21.76 -13.06 5.05
C TRP A 207 20.47 -13.71 4.57
N ALA A 208 19.52 -12.87 4.15
CA ALA A 208 18.26 -13.28 3.62
C ALA A 208 18.22 -13.41 2.10
N GLY A 209 19.39 -13.37 1.45
CA GLY A 209 19.55 -13.56 0.02
C GLY A 209 19.54 -12.25 -0.77
N ALA A 210 19.34 -11.12 -0.09
CA ALA A 210 19.40 -9.81 -0.72
C ALA A 210 20.79 -9.52 -1.28
N LYS A 211 20.86 -8.96 -2.48
CA LYS A 211 22.12 -8.46 -3.02
C LYS A 211 22.17 -6.96 -2.88
N SER A 212 23.39 -6.42 -2.93
CA SER A 212 23.57 -4.97 -3.10
C SER A 212 22.77 -4.53 -4.34
N ASN A 213 21.94 -3.49 -4.18
CA ASN A 213 20.99 -2.97 -5.17
C ASN A 213 19.71 -3.80 -5.42
N SER A 214 19.36 -4.77 -4.57
CA SER A 214 18.01 -5.36 -4.62
C SER A 214 16.96 -4.26 -4.54
N LEU A 215 15.94 -4.32 -5.41
CA LEU A 215 14.85 -3.36 -5.40
C LEU A 215 14.00 -3.52 -4.15
N VAL A 216 13.62 -2.38 -3.59
CA VAL A 216 12.61 -2.28 -2.53
C VAL A 216 11.30 -1.90 -3.21
N LEU A 217 10.25 -2.67 -2.95
CA LEU A 217 8.96 -2.52 -3.61
C LEU A 217 7.93 -1.94 -2.65
N ALA A 218 7.01 -1.12 -3.18
CA ALA A 218 5.86 -0.67 -2.44
C ALA A 218 4.95 -1.85 -2.06
N ALA A 219 4.65 -1.98 -0.78
CA ALA A 219 3.84 -3.07 -0.26
C ALA A 219 2.37 -2.92 -0.65
N GLY A 220 1.89 -1.72 -0.98
CA GLY A 220 0.53 -1.48 -1.41
C GLY A 220 0.42 -0.13 -2.12
N ASP A 221 -0.69 0.08 -2.80
CA ASP A 221 -1.03 1.36 -3.42
C ASP A 221 -1.07 2.47 -2.37
N GLY A 222 -0.59 3.66 -2.70
CA GLY A 222 -0.65 4.79 -1.78
C GLY A 222 0.09 6.03 -2.21
N SER A 223 0.09 7.03 -1.33
CA SER A 223 0.82 8.28 -1.48
C SER A 223 2.17 8.17 -0.77
N ALA A 224 3.24 8.07 -1.55
CA ALA A 224 4.60 7.98 -1.05
C ALA A 224 5.21 9.36 -0.78
N ARG A 225 5.93 9.49 0.34
CA ARG A 225 6.67 10.68 0.75
C ARG A 225 8.07 10.33 1.27
N LEU A 226 9.04 11.24 1.15
CA LEU A 226 10.34 11.06 1.80
C LEU A 226 10.25 11.44 3.27
N LEU A 227 10.89 10.64 4.13
CA LEU A 227 11.03 10.97 5.54
C LEU A 227 12.33 11.75 5.76
N THR A 228 12.21 13.07 5.86
CA THR A 228 13.35 13.99 5.98
C THR A 228 13.71 14.35 7.41
N ASN A 229 12.79 14.17 8.36
CA ASN A 229 12.96 14.54 9.77
C ASN A 229 13.46 13.40 10.67
N CYS A 230 13.85 12.25 10.10
CA CYS A 230 14.41 11.15 10.88
C CYS A 230 15.90 10.94 10.57
N GLY A 231 16.76 11.51 11.41
CA GLY A 231 18.22 11.40 11.23
C GLY A 231 18.76 9.98 11.33
N MET A 232 18.14 9.12 12.15
CA MET A 232 18.57 7.72 12.31
C MET A 232 18.09 6.82 11.17
N CYS A 233 16.97 7.13 10.53
CA CYS A 233 16.35 6.31 9.49
C CYS A 233 17.13 6.25 8.17
N GLY A 234 18.11 7.15 8.00
CA GLY A 234 18.81 7.29 6.73
C GLY A 234 17.89 7.80 5.64
N LYS A 235 18.04 7.30 4.41
CA LYS A 235 17.07 7.55 3.34
C LYS A 235 15.87 6.64 3.57
N ALA A 236 14.70 7.25 3.66
CA ALA A 236 13.49 6.52 3.99
C ALA A 236 12.28 7.04 3.21
N VAL A 237 11.36 6.11 2.94
CA VAL A 237 10.08 6.36 2.28
C VAL A 237 8.96 5.94 3.24
N ALA A 238 7.92 6.76 3.34
CA ALA A 238 6.65 6.39 3.94
C ALA A 238 5.58 6.37 2.85
N ILE A 239 4.69 5.37 2.88
CA ILE A 239 3.54 5.28 1.97
C ILE A 239 2.28 5.25 2.81
N ASP A 240 1.48 6.31 2.71
CA ASP A 240 0.12 6.33 3.25
C ASP A 240 -0.82 5.65 2.25
N HIS A 241 -1.45 4.56 2.69
CA HIS A 241 -2.32 3.73 1.87
C HIS A 241 -3.76 4.27 1.83
N GLY A 242 -4.11 5.32 2.59
CA GLY A 242 -5.44 5.94 2.55
C GLY A 242 -6.57 5.08 3.16
N ASN A 243 -6.21 4.01 3.87
CA ASN A 243 -7.10 3.08 4.56
C ASN A 243 -6.81 3.02 6.07
N GLY A 244 -6.15 4.04 6.63
CA GLY A 244 -5.70 4.07 8.02
C GLY A 244 -4.39 3.31 8.27
N TYR A 245 -3.65 2.94 7.21
CA TYR A 245 -2.35 2.28 7.32
C TYR A 245 -1.26 3.03 6.58
N GLN A 246 -0.08 3.02 7.18
CA GLN A 246 1.14 3.51 6.57
C GLN A 246 2.24 2.46 6.64
N THR A 247 2.98 2.29 5.54
CA THR A 247 4.22 1.50 5.54
C THR A 247 5.44 2.42 5.53
N ARG A 248 6.50 2.02 6.25
CA ARG A 248 7.77 2.75 6.28
C ARG A 248 8.93 1.84 5.87
N TYR A 249 9.86 2.41 5.11
CA TYR A 249 11.01 1.72 4.51
C TYR A 249 12.28 2.50 4.83
N TYR A 250 13.10 1.99 5.74
CA TYR A 250 14.28 2.70 6.25
C TYR A 250 15.59 2.16 5.64
N TYR A 251 16.67 2.93 5.86
CA TYR A 251 18.06 2.59 5.52
C TYR A 251 18.35 2.41 4.03
N LEU A 252 17.47 2.89 3.15
CA LEU A 252 17.59 2.74 1.70
C LEU A 252 18.91 3.31 1.19
N LYS A 253 19.49 2.68 0.17
CA LYS A 253 20.70 3.19 -0.48
C LYS A 253 20.39 4.45 -1.28
N GLU A 254 19.27 4.41 -1.98
CA GLU A 254 18.70 5.49 -2.78
C GLU A 254 17.19 5.32 -2.85
N THR A 255 16.50 6.44 -3.09
CA THR A 255 15.05 6.49 -3.26
C THR A 255 14.77 6.71 -4.74
N GLN A 256 13.74 6.04 -5.27
CA GLN A 256 13.22 6.32 -6.62
C GLN A 256 12.14 7.41 -6.60
N ILE A 257 11.74 7.85 -5.41
CA ILE A 257 10.87 9.00 -5.19
C ILE A 257 11.62 10.27 -5.58
N THR A 258 11.24 10.86 -6.71
CA THR A 258 11.83 12.09 -7.26
C THR A 258 11.01 13.33 -6.93
N VAL A 259 9.76 13.12 -6.55
CA VAL A 259 8.77 14.12 -6.18
C VAL A 259 8.00 13.53 -5.00
N ASP A 260 7.79 14.31 -3.93
CA ASP A 260 6.91 13.94 -2.83
C ASP A 260 5.87 15.04 -2.52
N PRO A 261 4.61 14.66 -2.23
CA PRO A 261 4.06 13.31 -2.34
C PRO A 261 3.92 12.85 -3.80
N ILE A 262 4.00 11.53 -4.03
CA ILE A 262 3.74 10.88 -5.33
C ILE A 262 2.86 9.65 -5.15
N MET A 263 1.96 9.38 -6.09
CA MET A 263 1.18 8.14 -6.08
C MET A 263 2.04 6.96 -6.56
N ILE A 264 2.01 5.86 -5.83
CA ILE A 264 2.77 4.63 -6.10
C ILE A 264 1.81 3.45 -6.08
N MET A 265 1.99 2.51 -7.00
CA MET A 265 1.21 1.26 -7.07
C MET A 265 1.93 0.13 -6.33
N LYS A 266 1.17 -0.85 -5.84
CA LYS A 266 1.69 -2.08 -5.25
C LYS A 266 2.69 -2.74 -6.22
N GLY A 267 3.88 -3.07 -5.73
CA GLY A 267 4.94 -3.67 -6.57
C GLY A 267 5.88 -2.66 -7.24
N ASP A 268 5.56 -1.37 -7.23
CA ASP A 268 6.45 -0.37 -7.81
C ASP A 268 7.77 -0.27 -7.03
N PRO A 269 8.92 -0.14 -7.73
CA PRO A 269 10.20 0.11 -7.07
C PRO A 269 10.22 1.50 -6.42
N ILE A 270 10.47 1.54 -5.10
CA ILE A 270 10.55 2.79 -4.32
C ILE A 270 11.98 3.16 -3.91
N GLY A 271 12.90 2.21 -4.05
CA GLY A 271 14.30 2.40 -3.70
C GLY A 271 15.14 1.15 -3.92
N ALA A 272 16.36 1.20 -3.40
CA ALA A 272 17.25 0.05 -3.39
C ALA A 272 17.74 -0.23 -1.97
N LEU A 273 17.95 -1.51 -1.66
CA LEU A 273 18.49 -1.95 -0.39
C LEU A 273 19.81 -1.24 -0.06
N GLY A 274 19.92 -0.76 1.17
CA GLY A 274 21.06 0.04 1.61
C GLY A 274 21.43 -0.17 3.06
N MET A 275 22.25 0.77 3.54
CA MET A 275 22.81 0.83 4.90
C MET A 275 22.99 2.31 5.27
N SER A 276 22.08 3.18 4.82
CA SER A 276 22.15 4.61 5.16
C SER A 276 21.61 4.81 6.58
N GLY A 277 21.97 5.92 7.24
CA GLY A 277 21.51 6.19 8.61
C GLY A 277 22.22 5.34 9.67
N ALA A 278 21.50 4.97 10.72
CA ALA A 278 21.99 4.22 11.87
C ALA A 278 21.88 2.70 11.64
N SER A 279 22.54 2.21 10.59
CA SER A 279 22.50 0.81 10.17
C SER A 279 23.89 0.18 10.18
N ASP A 280 24.06 -0.97 10.85
CA ASP A 280 25.37 -1.65 10.99
C ASP A 280 25.71 -2.55 9.79
N TYR A 281 24.71 -2.98 9.02
CA TYR A 281 24.86 -3.83 7.83
C TYR A 281 23.76 -3.55 6.80
N PRO A 282 23.91 -3.91 5.51
CA PRO A 282 22.89 -3.62 4.51
C PRO A 282 21.59 -4.41 4.72
N HIS A 283 20.49 -3.71 5.01
CA HIS A 283 19.16 -4.27 5.20
C HIS A 283 18.06 -3.23 4.91
N ILE A 284 16.83 -3.71 4.77
CA ILE A 284 15.60 -2.90 4.80
C ILE A 284 14.99 -3.08 6.17
N HIS A 285 14.70 -1.98 6.84
CA HIS A 285 13.89 -1.97 8.05
C HIS A 285 12.48 -1.52 7.69
N PHE A 286 11.52 -2.43 7.84
CA PHE A 286 10.14 -2.31 7.37
C PHE A 286 9.17 -2.42 8.54
N PHE A 287 8.16 -1.56 8.58
CA PHE A 287 7.07 -1.68 9.55
C PHE A 287 5.79 -1.05 9.02
N VAL A 288 4.69 -1.44 9.66
CA VAL A 288 3.35 -0.97 9.36
C VAL A 288 2.78 -0.27 10.57
N ILE A 289 2.27 0.94 10.35
CA ILE A 289 1.64 1.78 11.37
C ILE A 289 0.15 1.82 11.04
N GLN A 290 -0.68 1.57 12.04
CA GLN A 290 -2.10 1.85 12.04
C GLN A 290 -2.32 3.24 12.65
N ASP A 291 -3.12 4.05 11.98
CA ASP A 291 -3.71 5.26 12.55
C ASP A 291 -4.75 4.84 13.61
N ILE A 292 -4.41 4.99 14.89
CA ILE A 292 -5.24 4.47 15.99
C ILE A 292 -6.34 5.44 16.43
N ASP A 293 -6.22 6.73 16.10
CA ASP A 293 -7.21 7.76 16.45
C ASP A 293 -7.96 8.36 15.25
N GLU A 294 -7.62 7.92 14.04
CA GLU A 294 -8.24 8.23 12.75
C GLU A 294 -8.07 9.71 12.32
N ASP A 295 -6.99 10.36 12.74
CA ASP A 295 -6.71 11.77 12.42
C ASP A 295 -5.79 11.97 11.18
N GLY A 296 -5.16 10.90 10.69
CA GLY A 296 -4.26 10.87 9.55
C GLY A 296 -2.80 11.25 9.84
N ASP A 297 -2.41 11.47 11.11
CA ASP A 297 -1.06 11.83 11.54
C ASP A 297 -0.26 10.66 12.14
N PHE A 298 0.17 9.75 11.27
CA PHE A 298 1.01 8.59 11.65
C PHE A 298 2.32 8.86 12.42
N GLU A 299 2.71 10.12 12.65
CA GLU A 299 3.91 10.43 13.45
C GLU A 299 3.69 10.30 14.96
N ASP A 300 2.46 10.45 15.46
CA ASP A 300 2.15 10.27 16.88
C ASP A 300 1.81 8.81 17.25
N ASP A 301 1.44 8.01 16.24
CA ASP A 301 1.20 6.56 16.31
C ASP A 301 2.46 5.68 16.33
N LEU A 302 3.66 6.27 16.31
CA LEU A 302 4.92 5.53 16.15
C LEU A 302 5.30 4.60 17.32
N ILE A 303 4.49 4.56 18.38
CA ILE A 303 4.75 3.71 19.55
C ILE A 303 3.68 2.64 19.70
N ASP A 304 2.41 3.00 19.58
CA ASP A 304 1.24 2.16 19.84
C ASP A 304 0.48 1.77 18.57
N GLY A 305 0.63 2.51 17.48
CA GLY A 305 0.10 2.17 16.17
C GLY A 305 0.93 1.15 15.40
N ILE A 306 2.14 0.79 15.85
CA ILE A 306 2.93 -0.23 15.13
C ILE A 306 2.30 -1.60 15.30
N ILE A 307 1.90 -2.21 14.19
CA ILE A 307 1.26 -3.53 14.17
C ILE A 307 2.18 -4.59 13.57
N ASP A 308 1.93 -5.85 13.96
CA ASP A 308 2.55 -7.04 13.39
C ASP A 308 1.71 -7.52 12.18
N PRO A 309 2.06 -7.12 10.93
CA PRO A 309 1.32 -7.49 9.74
C PRO A 309 1.28 -9.00 9.46
N PHE A 310 2.19 -9.79 10.04
CA PHE A 310 2.22 -11.25 9.87
C PHE A 310 1.49 -11.99 11.00
N ASN A 311 0.98 -11.27 12.00
CA ASN A 311 0.30 -11.82 13.16
C ASN A 311 1.16 -12.85 13.95
N ARG A 312 2.49 -12.64 14.01
CA ARG A 312 3.42 -13.50 14.77
C ARG A 312 3.32 -13.34 16.28
N SER A 313 2.76 -12.23 16.75
CA SER A 313 2.50 -11.91 18.16
C SER A 313 1.03 -12.10 18.54
N GLU A 314 0.74 -12.22 19.85
CA GLU A 314 -0.64 -12.39 20.36
C GLU A 314 -1.56 -11.18 20.10
N LEU A 315 -1.03 -10.07 19.59
CA LEU A 315 -1.72 -8.79 19.38
C LEU A 315 -1.81 -8.39 17.89
N GLY A 316 -1.35 -9.22 16.95
CA GLY A 316 -1.22 -8.84 15.54
C GLY A 316 -2.54 -8.84 14.73
N ASN A 317 -2.50 -8.19 13.57
CA ASN A 317 -3.53 -8.26 12.54
C ASN A 317 -2.88 -8.74 11.25
N TYR A 318 -3.41 -9.79 10.62
CA TYR A 318 -2.87 -10.27 9.34
C TYR A 318 -3.31 -9.33 8.21
N LEU A 319 -2.35 -8.63 7.60
CA LEU A 319 -2.61 -7.58 6.59
C LEU A 319 -2.44 -8.07 5.13
N TRP A 320 -1.89 -9.27 4.94
CA TRP A 320 -1.56 -9.78 3.60
C TRP A 320 -2.73 -10.55 2.97
N ASP A 321 -2.69 -10.69 1.65
CA ASP A 321 -3.81 -11.02 0.74
C ASP A 321 -4.72 -12.22 1.13
N GLU A 322 -4.26 -13.19 1.93
CA GLU A 322 -5.00 -14.45 2.13
C GLU A 322 -4.95 -14.96 3.58
N PRO A 323 -5.77 -14.44 4.51
CA PRO A 323 -5.92 -15.05 5.82
C PRO A 323 -6.47 -16.48 5.66
N LEU A 324 -5.94 -17.44 6.42
CA LEU A 324 -6.49 -18.80 6.42
C LEU A 324 -7.97 -18.76 6.83
N ASN A 325 -8.86 -19.30 6.00
CA ASN A 325 -10.27 -19.35 6.35
C ASN A 325 -10.47 -20.14 7.65
N LYS A 326 -11.21 -19.58 8.63
CA LYS A 326 -11.68 -20.36 9.77
C LYS A 326 -12.87 -21.20 9.35
N ILE A 327 -12.84 -22.49 9.64
CA ILE A 327 -14.00 -23.37 9.46
C ILE A 327 -14.53 -23.76 10.81
N ARG A 328 -15.85 -23.85 10.93
CA ARG A 328 -16.51 -24.57 12.01
C ARG A 328 -17.73 -25.24 11.42
N THR A 329 -17.59 -26.51 11.06
CA THR A 329 -18.58 -27.20 10.23
C THR A 329 -18.72 -28.67 10.64
N THR A 330 -19.85 -29.26 10.27
CA THR A 330 -20.14 -30.65 10.58
C THR A 330 -19.32 -31.59 9.70
N LEU A 331 -18.49 -32.41 10.33
CA LEU A 331 -17.84 -33.57 9.72
C LEU A 331 -18.75 -34.79 9.88
N THR A 332 -19.41 -35.18 8.80
CA THR A 332 -20.32 -36.33 8.81
C THR A 332 -19.57 -37.66 8.81
N THR A 333 -20.28 -38.74 9.17
CA THR A 333 -19.76 -40.12 9.03
C THR A 333 -19.30 -40.50 7.62
N ASN A 334 -19.76 -39.80 6.58
CA ASN A 334 -19.31 -40.02 5.20
C ASN A 334 -17.92 -39.42 4.89
N GLY A 335 -17.30 -38.73 5.86
CA GLY A 335 -16.08 -37.96 5.62
C GLY A 335 -16.38 -36.60 5.01
N GLY A 336 -15.35 -35.93 4.51
CA GLY A 336 -15.49 -34.59 3.92
C GLY A 336 -14.16 -34.00 3.50
N GLN A 337 -14.24 -33.00 2.63
CA GLN A 337 -13.12 -32.15 2.26
C GLN A 337 -13.43 -30.72 2.67
N PHE A 338 -12.50 -30.08 3.35
CA PHE A 338 -12.66 -28.70 3.83
C PHE A 338 -11.48 -27.87 3.36
N TYR A 339 -11.79 -26.72 2.79
CA TYR A 339 -10.81 -25.84 2.18
C TYR A 339 -10.57 -24.64 3.10
N LEU A 340 -9.29 -24.44 3.41
CA LEU A 340 -8.72 -23.45 4.32
C LEU A 340 -7.75 -22.60 3.49
N HIS A 341 -8.30 -21.96 2.45
CA HIS A 341 -7.54 -21.29 1.39
C HIS A 341 -6.49 -22.24 0.75
N ARG A 342 -5.20 -22.05 1.01
CA ARG A 342 -4.09 -22.90 0.52
C ARG A 342 -3.99 -24.29 1.19
N HIS A 343 -4.79 -24.53 2.22
CA HIS A 343 -4.83 -25.82 2.92
C HIS A 343 -6.13 -26.56 2.61
N LYS A 344 -6.05 -27.88 2.46
CA LYS A 344 -7.20 -28.77 2.29
C LYS A 344 -7.14 -29.89 3.31
N LEU A 345 -8.16 -29.95 4.16
CA LEU A 345 -8.38 -31.06 5.08
C LEU A 345 -9.20 -32.13 4.37
N VAL A 346 -8.73 -33.38 4.41
CA VAL A 346 -9.44 -34.53 3.82
C VAL A 346 -9.67 -35.58 4.89
N PHE A 347 -10.94 -35.82 5.19
CA PHE A 347 -11.39 -36.84 6.13
C PHE A 347 -12.03 -37.99 5.36
N PRO A 348 -11.53 -39.24 5.51
CA PRO A 348 -12.07 -40.37 4.79
C PRO A 348 -13.46 -40.78 5.30
N LYS A 349 -14.20 -41.53 4.48
CA LYS A 349 -15.45 -42.16 4.91
C LYS A 349 -15.24 -43.07 6.13
N ASN A 350 -16.18 -43.03 7.07
CA ASN A 350 -16.13 -43.71 8.36
C ASN A 350 -14.88 -43.34 9.17
N PHE A 351 -14.39 -42.10 9.05
CA PHE A 351 -13.39 -41.53 9.95
C PHE A 351 -13.90 -41.51 11.41
N SER A 352 -15.20 -41.29 11.57
CA SER A 352 -15.92 -41.37 12.84
C SER A 352 -17.20 -42.21 12.67
N SER A 353 -17.68 -42.77 13.78
CA SER A 353 -18.96 -43.49 13.88
C SER A 353 -20.17 -42.57 14.11
N ARG A 354 -19.92 -41.27 14.29
CA ARG A 354 -20.93 -40.23 14.51
C ARG A 354 -20.50 -38.93 13.86
N ASP A 355 -21.45 -38.05 13.63
CA ASP A 355 -21.17 -36.70 13.17
C ASP A 355 -20.40 -35.92 14.24
N MET A 356 -19.45 -35.11 13.79
CA MET A 356 -18.54 -34.31 14.60
C MET A 356 -18.54 -32.87 14.10
N VAL A 357 -17.88 -31.98 14.83
CA VAL A 357 -17.56 -30.63 14.36
C VAL A 357 -16.06 -30.56 14.11
N VAL A 358 -15.66 -30.26 12.88
CA VAL A 358 -14.29 -29.85 12.59
C VAL A 358 -14.21 -28.33 12.71
N GLN A 359 -13.20 -27.87 13.41
CA GLN A 359 -12.92 -26.46 13.61
C GLN A 359 -11.46 -26.18 13.23
N SER A 360 -11.24 -25.05 12.57
CA SER A 360 -9.90 -24.48 12.43
C SER A 360 -9.83 -23.13 13.12
N ASP A 361 -8.71 -22.92 13.78
CA ASP A 361 -8.31 -21.64 14.36
C ASP A 361 -6.91 -21.28 13.89
N ILE A 362 -6.63 -19.98 13.93
CA ILE A 362 -5.31 -19.42 13.68
C ILE A 362 -4.77 -19.00 15.03
N LEU A 363 -3.65 -19.59 15.43
CA LEU A 363 -2.92 -19.18 16.62
C LEU A 363 -1.65 -18.41 16.21
N PRO A 364 -1.19 -17.45 17.02
CA PRO A 364 0.07 -16.77 16.79
C PRO A 364 1.22 -17.76 16.62
N ALA A 365 2.23 -17.36 15.85
CA ALA A 365 3.46 -18.12 15.73
C ALA A 365 4.06 -18.39 17.12
N LYS A 366 4.49 -19.63 17.39
CA LYS A 366 5.26 -19.95 18.60
C LYS A 366 6.71 -20.17 18.24
N ASN A 367 7.60 -19.44 18.90
CA ASN A 367 9.01 -19.81 18.97
C ASN A 367 9.15 -20.93 20.00
N ASP A 368 9.50 -22.13 19.56
CA ASP A 368 9.86 -23.22 20.45
C ASP A 368 11.32 -23.67 20.24
N LEU A 369 11.81 -24.53 21.14
CA LEU A 369 13.19 -25.02 21.15
C LEU A 369 13.56 -25.89 19.91
N SER A 370 12.60 -26.16 19.01
CA SER A 370 12.77 -26.98 17.81
C SER A 370 12.82 -26.18 16.50
N GLY A 371 12.47 -24.89 16.53
CA GLY A 371 12.58 -24.00 15.37
C GLY A 371 11.72 -22.74 15.47
N ARG A 372 12.04 -21.74 14.63
CA ARG A 372 11.25 -20.51 14.47
C ARG A 372 10.05 -20.77 13.56
N SER A 373 8.85 -20.47 14.04
CA SER A 373 7.64 -20.44 13.20
C SER A 373 7.51 -19.05 12.58
N ILE A 374 7.41 -19.02 11.25
CA ILE A 374 7.38 -17.79 10.44
C ILE A 374 5.96 -17.37 10.07
N GLU A 375 5.01 -18.29 10.24
CA GLU A 375 3.61 -18.10 9.93
C GLU A 375 2.76 -18.43 11.16
N ASN A 376 1.50 -18.02 11.12
CA ASN A 376 0.53 -18.46 12.11
C ASN A 376 0.44 -19.99 12.18
N ILE A 377 0.19 -20.51 13.37
CA ILE A 377 -0.11 -21.92 13.59
C ILE A 377 -1.56 -22.17 13.20
N LEU A 378 -1.77 -23.04 12.22
CA LEU A 378 -3.10 -23.59 11.92
C LEU A 378 -3.45 -24.65 12.98
N ASP A 379 -4.30 -24.32 13.95
CA ASP A 379 -4.87 -25.30 14.88
C ASP A 379 -6.11 -25.93 14.26
N VAL A 380 -6.08 -27.24 14.03
CA VAL A 380 -7.24 -28.00 13.58
C VAL A 380 -7.70 -28.87 14.74
N SER A 381 -8.93 -28.63 15.18
CA SER A 381 -9.56 -29.35 16.29
C SER A 381 -10.84 -30.03 15.85
N ILE A 382 -11.16 -31.15 16.49
CA ILE A 382 -12.39 -31.91 16.23
C ILE A 382 -13.12 -32.04 17.54
N HIS A 383 -14.41 -31.74 17.52
CA HIS A 383 -15.27 -31.72 18.69
C HIS A 383 -16.49 -32.63 18.48
N ASP A 384 -17.07 -33.13 19.57
CA ASP A 384 -18.42 -33.67 19.54
C ASP A 384 -19.48 -32.56 19.41
N GLY A 385 -20.76 -32.94 19.30
CA GLY A 385 -21.88 -32.00 19.25
C GLY A 385 -22.10 -31.18 20.54
N PHE A 386 -21.33 -31.47 21.61
CA PHE A 386 -21.36 -30.75 22.88
C PHE A 386 -20.12 -29.85 23.08
N GLY A 387 -19.21 -29.81 22.10
CA GLY A 387 -17.99 -29.00 22.14
C GLY A 387 -16.79 -29.67 22.82
N ASN A 388 -16.87 -30.94 23.23
CA ASN A 388 -15.73 -31.63 23.81
C ASN A 388 -14.72 -32.02 22.72
N LYS A 389 -13.43 -31.71 22.92
CA LYS A 389 -12.35 -32.04 21.98
C LYS A 389 -12.15 -33.56 21.92
N ILE A 390 -12.02 -34.08 20.70
CA ILE A 390 -11.75 -35.49 20.41
C ILE A 390 -10.33 -35.60 19.85
N THR A 391 -9.53 -36.48 20.44
CA THR A 391 -8.11 -36.62 20.10
C THR A 391 -7.74 -38.01 19.57
N THR A 392 -8.66 -38.96 19.61
CA THR A 392 -8.46 -40.34 19.18
C THR A 392 -9.39 -40.70 18.03
N PHE A 393 -8.84 -41.21 16.93
CA PHE A 393 -9.58 -41.54 15.72
C PHE A 393 -9.25 -42.95 15.24
N SER A 394 -10.21 -43.61 14.59
CA SER A 394 -10.05 -44.97 14.07
C SER A 394 -9.29 -45.02 12.75
N LYS A 395 -9.14 -43.88 12.06
CA LYS A 395 -8.47 -43.73 10.77
C LYS A 395 -7.62 -42.45 10.76
N PRO A 396 -6.52 -42.41 9.98
CA PRO A 396 -5.81 -41.17 9.74
C PRO A 396 -6.65 -40.21 8.87
N TRP A 397 -6.36 -38.92 8.98
CA TRP A 397 -6.84 -37.86 8.08
C TRP A 397 -5.64 -37.22 7.38
N GLN A 398 -5.90 -36.44 6.32
CA GLN A 398 -4.86 -35.81 5.52
C GLN A 398 -5.00 -34.30 5.55
N LEU A 399 -3.88 -33.61 5.75
CA LEU A 399 -3.71 -32.20 5.42
C LEU A 399 -2.94 -32.13 4.10
N THR A 400 -3.49 -31.45 3.10
CA THR A 400 -2.82 -31.15 1.84
C THR A 400 -2.58 -29.64 1.76
N MET A 401 -1.35 -29.24 1.46
CA MET A 401 -1.00 -27.85 1.18
C MET A 401 -0.86 -27.70 -0.33
N ASP A 402 -1.56 -26.74 -0.91
CA ASP A 402 -1.46 -26.38 -2.32
C ASP A 402 -0.60 -25.13 -2.46
N PHE A 403 0.57 -25.30 -3.07
CA PHE A 403 1.54 -24.22 -3.31
C PHE A 403 1.41 -23.63 -4.73
N SER A 404 0.41 -24.05 -5.52
CA SER A 404 0.27 -23.64 -6.93
C SER A 404 -0.37 -22.27 -7.14
N GLN A 405 -0.92 -21.67 -6.08
CA GLN A 405 -1.48 -20.31 -6.07
C GLN A 405 -0.52 -19.28 -5.43
N ILE A 406 0.76 -19.61 -5.35
CA ILE A 406 1.82 -18.73 -4.83
C ILE A 406 2.50 -18.01 -5.98
#